data_AF-A0A956UI00-F1
#
_entry.id   AF-A0A956UI00-F1
#
_cell.length_a   1.000
_cell.length_b   1.000
_cell.length_c   1.000
_cell.angle_alpha   90.00
_cell.angle_beta   90.00
_cell.angle_gamma   90.00
#
_symmetry.space_group_name_H-M   'P 1'
#
loop_
_entity.id
_entity.type
_entity.pdbx_description
1 polymer ?
#
loop_
_entity_poly.entity_id
_entity_poly.type
_entity_poly.pdbx_seq_one_letter_code
_entity_poly.pdbx_strand_id
1 'polypeptide(L)'
;ARAGDVAAVLDAEGIEKAHFIGYSMGGWISTAMLLHQPGRLRSLVIGAWDPLRGIASQPSAPNFEALLEIVGARAPALRASVTTQSRAGLSACWDALYELDGVEDALRNPPVPIAFWAGRDDDCFGGVRSAAAATGVQLLEVPGDHLGARGKDSIPALRAFLGRIPG
;
A
#
# COMPACT_ATOMS: atom_id res chain seq x y z
N ALA A 1 3.27 9.92 12.79
CA ALA A 1 3.11 9.66 11.33
C ALA A 1 2.91 8.17 11.13
N ARG A 2 2.14 7.73 10.13
CA ARG A 2 1.72 6.32 9.96
C ARG A 2 2.85 5.29 10.03
N ALA A 3 4.01 5.61 9.46
CA ALA A 3 5.20 4.74 9.53
C ALA A 3 5.77 4.62 10.95
N GLY A 4 5.70 5.70 11.74
CA GLY A 4 6.10 5.70 13.15
C GLY A 4 5.20 4.83 14.01
N ASP A 5 3.89 4.78 13.72
CA ASP A 5 2.96 3.91 14.44
C ASP A 5 3.27 2.43 14.18
N VAL A 6 3.60 2.07 12.94
CA VAL A 6 4.08 0.72 12.61
C VAL A 6 5.40 0.42 13.32
N ALA A 7 6.37 1.34 13.30
CA ALA A 7 7.64 1.17 13.99
C ALA A 7 7.44 0.95 15.51
N ALA A 8 6.53 1.68 16.14
CA ALA A 8 6.20 1.52 17.55
C ALA A 8 5.60 0.14 17.86
N VAL A 9 4.75 -0.41 16.98
CA VAL A 9 4.26 -1.79 17.12
C VAL A 9 5.40 -2.79 16.99
N LEU A 10 6.28 -2.62 16.00
CA LEU A 10 7.45 -3.49 15.85
C LEU A 10 8.37 -3.44 17.09
N ASP A 11 8.56 -2.25 17.68
CA ASP A 11 9.33 -2.09 18.92
C ASP A 11 8.68 -2.82 20.11
N ALA A 12 7.36 -2.67 20.26
CA ALA A 12 6.60 -3.33 21.34
C ALA A 12 6.67 -4.86 21.24
N GLU A 13 6.73 -5.39 20.02
CA GLU A 13 6.85 -6.83 19.75
C GLU A 13 8.32 -7.33 19.69
N GLY A 14 9.31 -6.44 19.89
CA GLY A 14 10.73 -6.80 19.83
C GLY A 14 11.23 -7.16 18.42
N ILE A 15 10.56 -6.69 17.37
CA ILE A 15 10.89 -6.97 15.98
C ILE A 15 11.76 -5.85 15.41
N GLU A 16 13.04 -6.14 15.18
CA GLU A 16 13.96 -5.15 14.59
C GLU A 16 13.60 -4.83 13.12
N LYS A 17 13.42 -5.87 12.29
CA LYS A 17 13.07 -5.74 10.87
C LYS A 17 12.05 -6.79 10.43
N ALA A 18 11.12 -6.40 9.56
CA ALA A 18 10.05 -7.26 9.07
C ALA A 18 9.93 -7.26 7.54
N HIS A 19 9.42 -8.36 6.97
CA HIS A 19 8.81 -8.32 5.64
C HIS A 19 7.46 -7.64 5.75
N PHE A 20 7.30 -6.46 5.15
CA PHE A 20 6.07 -5.68 5.26
C PHE A 20 5.24 -5.82 3.99
N ILE A 21 4.00 -6.28 4.13
CA ILE A 21 3.03 -6.39 3.03
C ILE A 21 1.85 -5.48 3.37
N GLY A 22 1.68 -4.42 2.59
CA GLY A 22 0.57 -3.51 2.71
C GLY A 22 -0.31 -3.54 1.47
N TYR A 23 -1.63 -3.53 1.65
CA TYR A 23 -2.59 -3.52 0.54
C TYR A 23 -3.63 -2.43 0.72
N SER A 24 -3.98 -1.70 -0.36
CA SER A 24 -4.92 -0.56 -0.32
C SER A 24 -4.40 0.53 0.64
N MET A 25 -5.11 0.84 1.72
CA MET A 25 -4.57 1.70 2.80
C MET A 25 -3.22 1.20 3.33
N GLY A 26 -3.01 -0.12 3.37
CA GLY A 26 -1.70 -0.69 3.69
C GLY A 26 -0.63 -0.33 2.67
N GLY A 27 -0.95 -0.15 1.39
CA GLY A 27 -0.03 0.32 0.36
C GLY A 27 0.41 1.78 0.58
N TRP A 28 -0.48 2.61 1.13
CA TRP A 28 -0.14 3.98 1.56
C TRP A 28 0.86 3.96 2.70
N ILE A 29 0.60 3.10 3.70
CA ILE A 29 1.48 2.89 4.84
C ILE A 29 2.82 2.31 4.37
N SER A 30 2.82 1.37 3.42
CA SER A 30 4.04 0.82 2.82
C SER A 30 4.90 1.90 2.18
N THR A 31 4.29 2.87 1.47
CA THR A 31 5.01 4.00 0.89
C THR A 31 5.64 4.87 1.98
N ALA A 32 4.90 5.17 3.04
CA ALA A 32 5.45 5.89 4.19
C ALA A 32 6.57 5.11 4.91
N MET A 33 6.45 3.78 5.02
CA MET A 33 7.49 2.92 5.59
C MET A 33 8.77 2.97 4.74
N LEU A 34 8.64 2.96 3.41
CA LEU A 34 9.78 3.09 2.49
C LEU A 34 10.54 4.41 2.71
N LEU A 35 9.82 5.53 2.83
CA LEU A 35 10.44 6.86 2.97
C LEU A 35 11.03 7.10 4.35
N HIS A 36 10.29 6.73 5.41
CA HIS A 36 10.58 7.22 6.75
C HIS A 36 11.12 6.15 7.69
N GLN A 37 10.91 4.87 7.39
CA GLN A 37 11.35 3.76 8.22
C GLN A 37 12.02 2.62 7.40
N PRO A 38 12.85 2.91 6.37
CA PRO A 38 13.43 1.85 5.52
C PRO A 38 14.30 0.88 6.32
N GLY A 39 14.94 1.35 7.40
CA GLY A 39 15.75 0.52 8.29
C GLY A 39 14.96 -0.57 9.04
N ARG A 40 13.62 -0.49 9.07
CA ARG A 40 12.73 -1.48 9.69
C ARG A 40 12.25 -2.56 8.71
N LEU A 41 12.67 -2.50 7.46
CA LEU A 41 12.20 -3.39 6.40
C LEU A 41 13.26 -4.46 6.07
N ARG A 42 12.82 -5.71 5.90
CA ARG A 42 13.56 -6.77 5.20
C ARG A 42 13.20 -6.81 3.72
N SER A 43 11.93 -6.57 3.45
CA SER A 43 11.37 -6.35 2.11
C SER A 43 10.05 -5.62 2.22
N LEU A 44 9.57 -5.12 1.09
CA LEU A 44 8.32 -4.37 1.03
C LEU A 44 7.44 -4.86 -0.12
N VAL A 45 6.15 -5.04 0.14
CA VAL A 45 5.13 -5.17 -0.91
C VAL A 45 4.17 -4.00 -0.80
N ILE A 46 4.04 -3.27 -1.90
CA ILE A 46 3.10 -2.15 -2.07
C ILE A 46 1.93 -2.65 -2.92
N GLY A 47 0.80 -2.92 -2.26
CA GLY A 47 -0.38 -3.52 -2.86
C GLY A 47 -1.48 -2.51 -3.18
N ALA A 48 -2.06 -2.61 -4.38
CA ALA A 48 -3.18 -1.81 -4.86
C ALA A 48 -3.03 -0.29 -4.63
N TRP A 49 -1.84 0.22 -4.95
CA TRP A 49 -1.49 1.62 -4.78
C TRP A 49 -0.44 2.04 -5.81
N ASP A 50 -0.67 3.16 -6.51
CA ASP A 50 0.32 3.82 -7.34
C ASP A 50 1.13 4.79 -6.46
N PRO A 51 2.38 4.46 -6.10
CA PRO A 51 3.17 5.29 -5.20
C PRO A 51 3.73 6.55 -5.87
N LEU A 52 3.68 6.68 -7.20
CA LEU A 52 4.23 7.83 -7.92
C LEU A 52 3.19 8.92 -8.14
N ARG A 53 1.93 8.53 -8.35
CA ARG A 53 0.83 9.47 -8.60
C ARG A 53 -0.13 9.58 -7.42
N GLY A 54 -0.01 8.67 -6.46
CA GLY A 54 -0.84 8.62 -5.27
C GLY A 54 -2.31 8.70 -5.61
N ILE A 55 -3.03 9.60 -4.95
CA ILE A 55 -4.47 9.71 -5.15
C ILE A 55 -4.88 10.24 -6.54
N ALA A 56 -3.98 10.91 -7.26
CA ALA A 56 -4.26 11.35 -8.62
C ALA A 56 -4.45 10.16 -9.58
N SER A 57 -4.03 8.94 -9.21
CA SER A 57 -4.31 7.72 -9.95
C SER A 57 -5.66 7.07 -9.60
N GLN A 58 -6.43 7.62 -8.66
CA GLN A 58 -7.72 7.10 -8.22
C GLN A 58 -8.87 8.07 -8.53
N PRO A 59 -9.24 8.22 -9.82
CA PRO A 59 -10.23 9.23 -10.24
C PRO A 59 -11.64 8.98 -9.69
N SER A 60 -11.96 7.75 -9.28
CA SER A 60 -13.23 7.40 -8.68
C SER A 60 -13.43 8.01 -7.29
N ALA A 61 -12.35 8.34 -6.57
CA ALA A 61 -12.39 8.90 -5.24
C ALA A 61 -11.61 10.22 -5.17
N PRO A 62 -12.18 11.35 -5.64
CA PRO A 62 -11.49 12.65 -5.70
C PRO A 62 -11.21 13.26 -4.32
N ASN A 63 -11.85 12.78 -3.26
CA ASN A 63 -11.62 13.21 -1.88
C ASN A 63 -12.03 12.08 -0.90
N PHE A 64 -11.69 12.26 0.37
CA PHE A 64 -11.97 11.29 1.43
C PHE A 64 -13.45 10.93 1.55
N GLU A 65 -14.36 11.88 1.34
CA GLU A 65 -15.81 11.63 1.41
C GLU A 65 -16.29 10.75 0.27
N ALA A 66 -15.83 10.99 -0.95
CA ALA A 66 -16.12 10.14 -2.10
C ALA A 66 -15.57 8.71 -1.88
N LEU A 67 -14.38 8.57 -1.27
CA LEU A 67 -13.87 7.26 -0.87
C LEU A 67 -14.84 6.57 0.12
N LEU A 68 -15.31 7.29 1.15
CA LEU A 68 -16.22 6.72 2.14
C LEU A 68 -17.53 6.24 1.52
N GLU A 69 -18.07 6.93 0.52
CA GLU A 69 -19.26 6.50 -0.20
C GLU A 69 -19.01 5.21 -1.01
N ILE A 70 -17.87 5.13 -1.72
CA ILE A 70 -17.47 3.91 -2.45
C ILE A 70 -17.29 2.73 -1.48
N VAL A 71 -16.61 2.97 -0.36
CA VAL A 71 -16.43 1.96 0.70
C VAL A 71 -17.78 1.58 1.29
N GLY A 72 -18.71 2.51 1.47
CA GLY A 72 -20.07 2.24 1.94
C GLY A 72 -20.84 1.30 1.02
N ALA A 73 -20.75 1.52 -0.29
CA ALA A 73 -21.41 0.68 -1.28
C ALA A 73 -20.81 -0.73 -1.36
N ARG A 74 -19.47 -0.86 -1.26
CA ARG A 74 -18.77 -2.15 -1.43
C ARG A 74 -18.57 -2.93 -0.12
N ALA A 75 -18.50 -2.24 1.01
CA ALA A 75 -18.21 -2.81 2.34
C ALA A 75 -18.94 -2.03 3.46
N PRO A 76 -20.28 -2.18 3.59
CA PRO A 76 -21.10 -1.42 4.54
C PRO A 76 -20.61 -1.51 5.99
N ALA A 77 -20.14 -2.68 6.42
CA ALA A 77 -19.61 -2.89 7.77
C ALA A 77 -18.34 -2.06 8.04
N LEU A 78 -17.46 -1.92 7.04
CA LEU A 78 -16.27 -1.08 7.15
C LEU A 78 -16.64 0.41 7.20
N ARG A 79 -17.63 0.83 6.42
CA ARG A 79 -18.14 2.20 6.48
C ARG A 79 -18.77 2.53 7.84
N ALA A 80 -19.45 1.56 8.45
CA ALA A 80 -20.06 1.70 9.78
C ALA A 80 -19.03 1.79 10.91
N SER A 81 -17.81 1.28 10.74
CA SER A 81 -16.75 1.40 11.75
C SER A 81 -16.07 2.77 11.77
N VAL A 82 -16.31 3.60 10.76
CA VAL A 82 -15.84 4.99 10.72
C VAL A 82 -16.73 5.84 11.62
N THR A 83 -16.19 6.25 12.77
CA THR A 83 -16.87 7.10 13.75
C THR A 83 -16.54 8.57 13.51
N THR A 84 -17.29 9.48 14.12
CA THR A 84 -16.96 10.92 14.11
C THR A 84 -15.55 11.19 14.63
N GLN A 85 -15.09 10.42 15.61
CA GLN A 85 -13.75 10.56 16.20
C GLN A 85 -12.66 10.07 15.24
N SER A 86 -12.86 8.95 14.53
CA SER A 86 -11.85 8.43 13.60
C SER A 86 -11.82 9.17 12.26
N ARG A 87 -12.95 9.79 11.87
CA ARG A 87 -13.08 10.50 10.58
C ARG A 87 -12.01 11.58 10.39
N ALA A 88 -11.75 12.40 11.40
CA ALA A 88 -10.73 13.45 11.32
C ALA A 88 -9.33 12.88 11.08
N GLY A 89 -8.97 11.80 11.80
CA GLY A 89 -7.69 11.11 11.60
C GLY A 89 -7.58 10.44 10.23
N LEU A 90 -8.65 9.82 9.74
CA LEU A 90 -8.68 9.21 8.42
C LEU A 90 -8.60 10.25 7.29
N SER A 91 -9.23 11.41 7.44
CA SER A 91 -9.09 12.53 6.51
C SER A 91 -7.66 13.07 6.50
N ALA A 92 -7.02 13.24 7.66
CA ALA A 92 -5.61 13.64 7.69
C ALA A 92 -4.70 12.58 7.05
N CYS A 93 -5.03 11.29 7.21
CA CYS A 93 -4.33 10.22 6.51
C CYS A 93 -4.48 10.33 4.99
N TRP A 94 -5.66 10.73 4.51
CA TRP A 94 -5.91 10.98 3.09
C TRP A 94 -5.08 12.15 2.55
N ASP A 95 -4.98 13.26 3.29
CA ASP A 95 -4.22 14.43 2.85
C ASP A 95 -2.72 14.12 2.72
N ALA A 96 -2.17 13.33 3.64
CA ALA A 96 -0.79 12.87 3.56
C ALA A 96 -0.56 11.78 2.46
N LEU A 97 -1.52 11.54 1.56
CA LEU A 97 -1.29 10.76 0.33
C LEU A 97 -0.76 11.62 -0.83
N TYR A 98 -0.79 12.94 -0.69
CA TYR A 98 -0.18 13.87 -1.64
C TYR A 98 1.33 14.08 -1.38
N GLU A 99 1.83 13.64 -0.23
CA GLU A 99 3.24 13.70 0.15
C GLU A 99 4.02 12.55 -0.53
N LEU A 100 4.46 12.78 -1.77
CA LEU A 100 5.14 11.76 -2.61
C LEU A 100 6.61 12.07 -2.89
N ASP A 101 7.14 13.14 -2.32
CA ASP A 101 8.52 13.57 -2.54
C ASP A 101 9.51 12.46 -2.14
N GLY A 102 10.45 12.16 -3.04
CA GLY A 102 11.47 11.13 -2.85
C GLY A 102 11.02 9.68 -3.06
N VAL A 103 9.72 9.43 -3.29
CA VAL A 103 9.21 8.06 -3.51
C VAL A 103 9.79 7.44 -4.78
N GLU A 104 9.85 8.21 -5.87
CA GLU A 104 10.40 7.71 -7.14
C GLU A 104 11.87 7.28 -6.99
N ASP A 105 12.69 8.12 -6.35
CA ASP A 105 14.10 7.83 -6.11
C ASP A 105 14.28 6.60 -5.22
N ALA A 106 13.47 6.47 -4.16
CA ALA A 106 13.47 5.32 -3.27
C ALA A 106 12.99 4.03 -3.95
N LEU A 107 12.21 4.11 -5.04
CA LEU A 107 11.79 2.93 -5.81
C LEU A 107 12.80 2.56 -6.89
N ARG A 108 13.47 3.56 -7.49
CA ARG A 108 14.55 3.34 -8.49
C ARG A 108 15.83 2.83 -7.83
N ASN A 109 16.11 3.24 -6.59
CA ASN A 109 17.26 2.84 -5.80
C ASN A 109 16.80 2.25 -4.47
N PRO A 110 16.14 1.07 -4.49
CA PRO A 110 15.43 0.58 -3.33
C PRO A 110 16.40 0.12 -2.22
N PRO A 111 16.19 0.56 -0.96
CA PRO A 111 17.06 0.20 0.16
C PRO A 111 16.90 -1.27 0.58
N VAL A 112 15.83 -1.93 0.12
CA VAL A 112 15.46 -3.32 0.38
C VAL A 112 14.76 -3.89 -0.86
N PRO A 113 14.61 -5.21 -1.03
CA PRO A 113 13.78 -5.78 -2.09
C PRO A 113 12.32 -5.29 -2.01
N ILE A 114 11.78 -4.82 -3.14
CA ILE A 114 10.40 -4.30 -3.25
C ILE A 114 9.65 -5.04 -4.37
N ALA A 115 8.34 -5.26 -4.16
CA ALA A 115 7.42 -5.63 -5.22
C ALA A 115 6.12 -4.81 -5.15
N PHE A 116 5.52 -4.58 -6.32
CA PHE A 116 4.13 -4.16 -6.44
C PHE A 116 3.20 -5.37 -6.47
N TRP A 117 1.95 -5.19 -6.06
CA TRP A 117 0.93 -6.25 -6.10
C TRP A 117 -0.43 -5.65 -6.45
N ALA A 118 -1.08 -6.14 -7.50
CA ALA A 118 -2.41 -5.66 -7.87
C ALA A 118 -3.23 -6.72 -8.61
N GLY A 119 -4.55 -6.65 -8.43
CA GLY A 119 -5.51 -7.42 -9.19
C GLY A 119 -5.66 -6.86 -10.59
N ARG A 120 -5.74 -7.72 -11.62
CA ARG A 120 -5.89 -7.27 -13.02
C ARG A 120 -7.20 -6.54 -13.29
N ASP A 121 -8.22 -6.78 -12.47
CA ASP A 121 -9.55 -6.17 -12.60
C ASP A 121 -9.74 -5.02 -11.59
N ASP A 122 -8.67 -4.61 -10.88
CA ASP A 122 -8.68 -3.49 -9.96
C ASP A 122 -8.58 -2.15 -10.70
N ASP A 123 -9.39 -1.16 -10.31
CA ASP A 123 -9.39 0.19 -10.87
C ASP A 123 -8.00 0.84 -10.82
N CYS A 124 -7.19 0.53 -9.80
CA CYS A 124 -5.83 1.08 -9.67
C CYS A 124 -4.77 0.35 -10.51
N PHE A 125 -5.08 -0.81 -11.11
CA PHE A 125 -4.12 -1.69 -11.76
C PHE A 125 -3.29 -0.98 -12.83
N GLY A 126 -3.92 -0.13 -13.64
CA GLY A 126 -3.25 0.65 -14.67
C GLY A 126 -2.14 1.55 -14.09
N GLY A 127 -2.42 2.26 -13.00
CA GLY A 127 -1.45 3.11 -12.31
C GLY A 127 -0.31 2.31 -11.69
N VAL A 128 -0.61 1.20 -11.00
CA VAL A 128 0.40 0.31 -10.43
C VAL A 128 1.33 -0.24 -11.51
N ARG A 129 0.79 -0.66 -12.65
CA ARG A 129 1.59 -1.16 -13.79
C ARG A 129 2.47 -0.08 -14.41
N SER A 130 1.96 1.15 -14.53
CA SER A 130 2.77 2.29 -14.98
C SER A 130 3.90 2.62 -14.00
N ALA A 131 3.66 2.60 -12.69
CA ALA A 131 4.68 2.81 -11.68
C ALA A 131 5.75 1.71 -11.70
N ALA A 132 5.35 0.44 -11.86
CA ALA A 132 6.26 -0.69 -12.04
C ALA A 132 7.19 -0.48 -13.25
N ALA A 133 6.62 -0.13 -14.40
CA ALA A 133 7.39 0.13 -15.61
C ALA A 133 8.33 1.34 -15.47
N ALA A 134 7.88 2.40 -14.81
CA ALA A 134 8.67 3.60 -14.59
C ALA A 134 9.89 3.32 -13.70
N THR A 135 9.71 2.55 -12.62
CA THR A 135 10.74 2.34 -11.58
C THR A 135 11.61 1.10 -11.79
N GLY A 136 11.15 0.14 -12.60
CA GLY A 136 11.78 -1.17 -12.75
C GLY A 136 11.45 -2.16 -11.62
N VAL A 137 10.59 -1.78 -10.67
CA VAL A 137 10.13 -2.66 -9.59
C VAL A 137 9.19 -3.74 -10.15
N GLN A 138 9.39 -4.99 -9.72
CA GLN A 138 8.56 -6.13 -10.12
C GLN A 138 7.08 -5.91 -9.75
N LEU A 139 6.16 -6.18 -10.69
CA LEU A 139 4.73 -6.27 -10.42
C LEU A 139 4.27 -7.73 -10.28
N LEU A 140 3.63 -8.04 -9.15
CA LEU A 140 2.89 -9.28 -8.91
C LEU A 140 1.44 -9.09 -9.37
N GLU A 141 1.15 -9.52 -10.60
CA GLU A 141 -0.20 -9.47 -11.17
C GLU A 141 -1.01 -10.71 -10.78
N VAL A 142 -2.22 -10.50 -10.25
CA VAL A 142 -3.12 -11.59 -9.80
C VAL A 142 -4.52 -11.41 -10.37
N PRO A 143 -5.35 -12.48 -10.46
CA PRO A 143 -6.75 -12.33 -10.83
C PRO A 143 -7.55 -11.52 -9.80
N GLY A 144 -8.66 -10.91 -10.22
CA GLY A 144 -9.65 -10.29 -9.34
C GLY A 144 -9.55 -8.79 -9.24
N ASP A 145 -10.60 -8.22 -8.64
CA ASP A 145 -10.73 -6.80 -8.34
C ASP A 145 -10.00 -6.43 -7.04
N HIS A 146 -10.22 -5.19 -6.56
CA HIS A 146 -9.60 -4.66 -5.34
C HIS A 146 -9.85 -5.52 -4.08
N LEU A 147 -10.94 -6.29 -4.02
CA LEU A 147 -11.23 -7.17 -2.89
C LEU A 147 -10.74 -8.59 -3.18
N GLY A 148 -10.98 -9.09 -4.40
CA GLY A 148 -10.62 -10.42 -4.85
C GLY A 148 -9.12 -10.67 -4.86
N ALA A 149 -8.33 -9.68 -5.22
CA ALA A 149 -6.87 -9.79 -5.25
C ALA A 149 -6.26 -9.97 -3.86
N ARG A 150 -6.96 -9.69 -2.74
CA ARG A 150 -6.47 -10.05 -1.39
C ARG A 150 -6.65 -11.53 -1.04
N GLY A 151 -7.32 -12.29 -1.90
CA GLY A 151 -7.66 -13.68 -1.70
C GLY A 151 -6.48 -14.65 -1.84
N LYS A 152 -6.80 -15.93 -1.67
CA LYS A 152 -5.83 -17.05 -1.70
C LYS A 152 -5.00 -17.14 -2.98
N ASP A 153 -5.52 -16.65 -4.10
CA ASP A 153 -4.85 -16.72 -5.40
C ASP A 153 -3.58 -15.86 -5.47
N SER A 154 -3.43 -14.91 -4.54
CA SER A 154 -2.23 -14.09 -4.40
C SER A 154 -1.11 -14.74 -3.58
N ILE A 155 -1.45 -15.76 -2.77
CA ILE A 155 -0.49 -16.40 -1.85
C ILE A 155 0.72 -16.97 -2.60
N PRO A 156 0.58 -17.70 -3.74
CA PRO A 156 1.73 -18.24 -4.45
C PRO A 156 2.71 -17.15 -4.92
N ALA A 157 2.19 -16.04 -5.48
CA ALA A 157 3.01 -14.94 -5.98
C ALA A 157 3.76 -14.23 -4.85
N LEU A 158 3.06 -13.93 -3.75
CA LEU A 158 3.66 -13.31 -2.56
C LEU A 158 4.72 -14.21 -1.92
N ARG A 159 4.43 -15.52 -1.76
CA ARG A 159 5.40 -16.49 -1.24
C ARG A 159 6.62 -16.64 -2.14
N ALA A 160 6.43 -16.64 -3.45
CA ALA A 160 7.54 -16.73 -4.41
C ALA A 160 8.46 -15.50 -4.34
N PHE A 161 7.92 -14.31 -4.11
CA PHE A 161 8.72 -13.11 -3.86
C PHE A 161 9.48 -13.20 -2.54
N LEU A 162 8.77 -13.46 -1.43
CA LEU A 162 9.38 -13.56 -0.10
C LEU A 162 10.44 -14.64 -0.01
N GLY A 163 10.24 -15.79 -0.65
CA GLY A 163 11.19 -16.92 -0.63
C GLY A 163 12.52 -16.66 -1.32
N ARG A 164 12.67 -15.54 -2.06
CA ARG A 164 13.94 -15.14 -2.69
C ARG A 164 14.81 -14.26 -1.77
N ILE A 165 14.26 -13.80 -0.64
CA ILE A 165 14.92 -12.84 0.23
C ILE A 165 15.56 -13.62 1.41
N PRO A 166 16.87 -13.49 1.63
CA PRO A 166 17.54 -14.12 2.76
C PRO A 166 16.96 -13.64 4.11
N GLY A 167 16.94 -14.55 5.10
CA GLY A 167 16.53 -14.27 6.47
C GLY A 167 17.53 -13.44 7.26
#